data_AF-A0A170ZB07-F1
#
_entry.id   AF-A0A170ZB07-F1
#
_cell.length_a   1.000
_cell.length_b   1.000
_cell.length_c   1.000
_cell.angle_alpha   90.00
_cell.angle_beta   90.00
_cell.angle_gamma   90.00
#
_symmetry.space_group_name_H-M   'P 1'
#
loop_
_entity.id
_entity.type
_entity.pdbx_description
1 polymer ?
#
loop_
_entity_poly.entity_id
_entity_poly.type
_entity_poly.pdbx_seq_one_letter_code
_entity_poly.pdbx_strand_id
1 'polypeptide(L)'
;KAEAIFEASKSSMGMEIALVDLINIEMFAKRVISLTEYKTELAAYLHSKMDAVAPSLAALIGDLVGARLISHAGSLTSLAKFPASTVQILGAEKALFRALKKRSTNTPKYGLLFNSSYIARADTGNKGRISRFLANKCSLASRIDCFSESPSSIFGEKLRQQVDDRLKYLLTGELPPKNIDVMKEAVAEFQANVKKINKKKKKKDKKRKLENGETTVDGHEITTNLNETIEENGEPPMKKKKNKKKKSKDISMMEE
;
A
#
# COMPACT_ATOMS: atom_id res chain seq x y z
N LYS A 1 -40.06 14.74 7.24
CA LYS A 1 -39.69 14.19 5.90
C LYS A 1 -40.70 13.16 5.41
N ALA A 2 -41.09 12.16 6.22
CA ALA A 2 -42.12 11.19 5.84
C ALA A 2 -43.51 11.84 5.59
N GLU A 3 -43.94 12.75 6.48
CA GLU A 3 -45.20 13.51 6.31
C GLU A 3 -45.24 14.33 5.02
N ALA A 4 -44.13 15.00 4.68
CA ALA A 4 -44.00 15.76 3.44
C ALA A 4 -44.09 14.88 2.17
N ILE A 5 -43.58 13.64 2.21
CA ILE A 5 -43.72 12.68 1.10
C ILE A 5 -45.17 12.22 0.98
N PHE A 6 -45.87 12.03 2.10
CA PHE A 6 -47.28 11.65 2.12
C PHE A 6 -48.19 12.75 1.58
N GLU A 7 -47.99 14.01 2.00
CA GLU A 7 -48.70 15.16 1.44
C GLU A 7 -48.40 15.37 -0.05
N ALA A 8 -47.15 15.17 -0.47
CA ALA A 8 -46.77 15.18 -1.88
C ALA A 8 -47.42 14.05 -2.68
N SER A 9 -47.60 12.86 -2.10
CA SER A 9 -48.29 11.75 -2.75
C SER A 9 -49.77 12.05 -2.99
N LYS A 10 -50.43 12.73 -2.04
CA LYS A 10 -51.85 13.14 -2.16
C LYS A 10 -52.07 14.26 -3.17
N SER A 11 -51.10 15.15 -3.34
CA SER A 11 -51.15 16.28 -4.27
C SER A 11 -50.51 15.96 -5.63
N SER A 12 -50.01 14.74 -5.83
CA SER A 12 -49.33 14.32 -7.05
C SER A 12 -50.32 14.19 -8.21
N MET A 13 -50.07 14.94 -9.28
CA MET A 13 -50.81 14.87 -10.55
C MET A 13 -50.13 13.92 -11.56
N GLY A 14 -49.29 13.00 -11.08
CA GLY A 14 -48.54 12.06 -11.92
C GLY A 14 -49.42 11.03 -12.64
N MET A 15 -48.80 10.23 -13.50
CA MET A 15 -49.47 9.14 -14.20
C MET A 15 -49.52 7.87 -13.34
N GLU A 16 -50.63 7.13 -13.41
CA GLU A 16 -50.70 5.80 -12.80
C GLU A 16 -49.76 4.82 -13.51
N ILE A 17 -48.98 4.08 -12.73
CA ILE A 17 -47.95 3.16 -13.24
C ILE A 17 -48.54 1.75 -13.31
N ALA A 18 -48.28 1.03 -14.41
CA ALA A 18 -48.68 -0.37 -14.53
C ALA A 18 -47.93 -1.26 -13.52
N LEU A 19 -48.60 -2.29 -12.99
CA LEU A 19 -48.00 -3.19 -11.99
C LEU A 19 -46.71 -3.87 -12.47
N VAL A 20 -46.63 -4.21 -13.76
CA VAL A 20 -45.43 -4.81 -14.37
C VAL A 20 -44.25 -3.83 -14.35
N ASP A 21 -44.50 -2.56 -14.64
CA ASP A 21 -43.46 -1.52 -14.64
C ASP A 21 -43.01 -1.19 -13.21
N LEU A 22 -43.93 -1.21 -12.24
CA LEU A 22 -43.59 -1.03 -10.83
C LEU A 22 -42.61 -2.12 -10.36
N ILE A 23 -42.85 -3.39 -10.73
CA ILE A 23 -41.96 -4.51 -10.40
C ILE A 23 -40.57 -4.30 -11.03
N ASN A 24 -40.52 -3.88 -12.29
CA ASN A 24 -39.24 -3.62 -12.97
C ASN A 24 -38.46 -2.46 -12.34
N ILE A 25 -39.14 -1.37 -11.98
CA ILE A 25 -38.56 -0.21 -11.29
C ILE A 25 -38.02 -0.64 -9.92
N GLU A 26 -38.77 -1.44 -9.17
CA GLU A 26 -38.34 -1.92 -7.85
C GLU A 26 -37.13 -2.85 -7.97
N MET A 27 -37.12 -3.78 -8.93
CA MET A 27 -35.97 -4.64 -9.21
C MET A 27 -34.72 -3.84 -9.59
N PHE A 28 -34.88 -2.82 -10.43
CA PHE A 28 -33.78 -1.94 -10.81
C PHE A 28 -33.25 -1.14 -9.62
N ALA A 29 -34.13 -0.58 -8.80
CA ALA A 29 -33.77 0.15 -7.58
C ALA A 29 -32.98 -0.75 -6.62
N LYS A 30 -33.46 -1.98 -6.36
CA LYS A 30 -32.74 -2.98 -5.55
C LYS A 30 -31.35 -3.28 -6.11
N ARG A 31 -31.24 -3.42 -7.44
CA ARG A 31 -29.95 -3.66 -8.09
C ARG A 31 -28.99 -2.48 -7.90
N VAL A 32 -29.45 -1.25 -8.06
CA VAL A 32 -28.63 -0.04 -7.84
C VAL A 32 -28.16 0.06 -6.40
N ILE A 33 -29.02 -0.26 -5.43
CA ILE A 33 -28.65 -0.31 -4.00
C ILE A 33 -27.53 -1.35 -3.79
N SER A 34 -27.70 -2.58 -4.30
CA SER A 34 -26.69 -3.63 -4.17
C SER A 34 -25.33 -3.25 -4.77
N LEU A 35 -25.32 -2.55 -5.92
CA LEU A 35 -24.08 -2.08 -6.55
C LEU A 35 -23.43 -0.95 -5.76
N THR A 36 -24.23 -0.12 -5.09
CA THR A 36 -23.74 0.97 -4.24
C THR A 36 -23.10 0.41 -2.98
N GLU A 37 -23.71 -0.59 -2.35
CA GLU A 37 -23.14 -1.31 -1.21
C GLU A 37 -21.85 -2.04 -1.59
N TYR A 38 -21.84 -2.73 -2.74
CA TYR A 38 -20.62 -3.38 -3.22
C TYR A 38 -19.48 -2.38 -3.49
N LYS A 39 -19.82 -1.19 -4.00
CA LYS A 39 -18.84 -0.11 -4.21
C LYS A 39 -18.24 0.39 -2.89
N THR A 40 -19.03 0.51 -1.82
CA THR A 40 -18.50 0.94 -0.50
C THR A 40 -17.61 -0.12 0.12
N GLU A 41 -17.98 -1.40 -0.02
CA GLU A 41 -17.14 -2.53 0.39
C GLU A 41 -15.80 -2.54 -0.37
N LEU A 42 -15.83 -2.37 -1.69
CA LEU A 42 -14.61 -2.32 -2.51
C LEU A 42 -13.72 -1.12 -2.13
N ALA A 43 -14.30 0.02 -1.77
CA ALA A 43 -13.55 1.17 -1.32
C ALA A 43 -12.84 0.92 0.02
N ALA A 44 -13.52 0.25 0.97
CA ALA A 44 -12.91 -0.16 2.24
C ALA A 44 -11.79 -1.20 2.02
N TYR A 45 -12.01 -2.15 1.11
CA TYR A 45 -10.98 -3.11 0.72
C TYR A 45 -9.76 -2.43 0.09
N LEU A 46 -9.98 -1.46 -0.80
CA LEU A 46 -8.89 -0.69 -1.41
C LEU A 46 -8.08 0.08 -0.37
N HIS A 47 -8.75 0.70 0.61
CA HIS A 47 -8.09 1.41 1.70
C HIS A 47 -7.19 0.47 2.51
N SER A 48 -7.71 -0.68 2.95
CA SER A 48 -6.93 -1.69 3.68
C SER A 48 -5.73 -2.21 2.88
N LYS A 49 -5.89 -2.44 1.58
CA LYS A 49 -4.79 -2.90 0.71
C LYS A 49 -3.76 -1.81 0.45
N MET A 50 -4.20 -0.56 0.29
CA MET A 50 -3.29 0.55 0.08
C MET A 50 -2.45 0.82 1.34
N ASP A 51 -3.04 0.77 2.53
CA ASP A 51 -2.31 0.92 3.79
C ASP A 51 -1.24 -0.17 3.98
N ALA A 52 -1.51 -1.39 3.51
CA ALA A 52 -0.56 -2.49 3.57
C ALA A 52 0.59 -2.36 2.55
N VAL A 53 0.33 -1.80 1.37
CA VAL A 53 1.28 -1.79 0.24
C VAL A 53 2.01 -0.45 0.10
N ALA A 54 1.31 0.68 0.20
CA ALA A 54 1.83 2.02 -0.02
C ALA A 54 1.18 3.07 0.92
N PRO A 55 1.44 2.99 2.25
CA PRO A 55 0.86 3.90 3.22
C PRO A 55 1.37 5.35 3.10
N SER A 56 2.60 5.58 2.63
CA SER A 56 3.11 6.95 2.47
C SER A 56 2.42 7.67 1.31
N LEU A 57 2.21 6.95 0.19
CA LEU A 57 1.50 7.47 -0.97
C LEU A 57 0.02 7.71 -0.66
N ALA A 58 -0.61 6.80 0.07
CA ALA A 58 -1.98 6.93 0.57
C ALA A 58 -2.15 8.19 1.43
N ALA A 59 -1.28 8.38 2.42
CA ALA A 59 -1.33 9.54 3.31
C ALA A 59 -1.16 10.88 2.57
N LEU A 60 -0.40 10.90 1.46
CA LEU A 60 -0.11 12.11 0.69
C LEU A 60 -1.26 12.52 -0.25
N ILE A 61 -1.81 11.60 -1.05
CA ILE A 61 -2.74 11.93 -2.16
C ILE A 61 -4.12 11.28 -1.99
N GLY A 62 -4.24 10.29 -1.09
CA GLY A 62 -5.42 9.47 -0.87
C GLY A 62 -5.41 8.20 -1.72
N ASP A 63 -6.18 7.20 -1.27
CA ASP A 63 -6.13 5.83 -1.80
C ASP A 63 -6.56 5.72 -3.25
N LEU A 64 -7.64 6.41 -3.63
CA LEU A 64 -8.21 6.32 -4.97
C LEU A 64 -7.25 6.85 -6.03
N VAL A 65 -6.61 7.99 -5.76
CA VAL A 65 -5.66 8.60 -6.71
C VAL A 65 -4.33 7.84 -6.69
N GLY A 66 -3.86 7.42 -5.52
CA GLY A 66 -2.67 6.56 -5.38
C GLY A 66 -2.81 5.25 -6.16
N ALA A 67 -3.95 4.55 -6.00
CA ALA A 67 -4.25 3.32 -6.72
C ALA A 67 -4.27 3.54 -8.24
N ARG A 68 -4.84 4.65 -8.70
CA ARG A 68 -4.89 4.97 -10.13
C ARG A 68 -3.50 5.24 -10.70
N LEU A 69 -2.63 5.92 -9.95
CA LEU A 69 -1.22 6.14 -10.34
C LEU A 69 -0.46 4.82 -10.46
N ILE A 70 -0.62 3.92 -9.49
CA ILE A 70 0.02 2.59 -9.51
C ILE A 70 -0.51 1.76 -10.69
N SER A 71 -1.82 1.74 -10.89
CA SER A 71 -2.46 1.00 -11.99
C SER A 71 -1.99 1.47 -13.36
N HIS A 72 -1.92 2.79 -13.58
CA HIS A 72 -1.48 3.34 -14.85
C HIS A 72 0.04 3.19 -15.08
N ALA A 73 0.83 3.14 -14.00
CA ALA A 73 2.24 2.76 -14.08
C ALA A 73 2.46 1.24 -14.26
N GLY A 74 1.42 0.42 -14.07
CA GLY A 74 1.44 -1.04 -14.12
C GLY A 74 1.91 -1.71 -12.83
N SER A 75 2.87 -1.13 -12.11
CA SER A 75 3.33 -1.63 -10.81
C SER A 75 3.87 -0.52 -9.91
N LEU A 76 3.93 -0.77 -8.60
CA LEU A 76 4.55 0.16 -7.65
C LEU A 76 6.05 0.35 -7.95
N THR A 77 6.75 -0.71 -8.36
CA THR A 77 8.16 -0.65 -8.74
C THR A 77 8.40 0.20 -9.99
N SER A 78 7.53 0.08 -10.99
CA SER A 78 7.56 0.94 -12.18
C SER A 78 7.33 2.40 -11.80
N LEU A 79 6.35 2.66 -10.93
CA LEU A 79 6.06 4.01 -10.44
C LEU A 79 7.23 4.62 -9.65
N ALA A 80 7.95 3.82 -8.86
CA ALA A 80 9.14 4.27 -8.14
C ALA A 80 10.31 4.63 -9.07
N LYS A 81 10.43 3.92 -10.20
CA LYS A 81 11.45 4.18 -11.24
C LYS A 81 11.14 5.42 -12.07
N PHE A 82 9.87 5.80 -12.23
CA PHE A 82 9.51 6.99 -13.00
C PHE A 82 10.09 8.27 -12.38
N PRO A 83 10.60 9.20 -13.21
CA PRO A 83 10.97 10.52 -12.73
C PRO A 83 9.70 11.33 -12.41
N ALA A 84 9.84 12.32 -11.54
CA ALA A 84 8.70 13.14 -11.12
C ALA A 84 8.03 13.90 -12.27
N SER A 85 8.77 14.25 -13.32
CA SER A 85 8.22 14.86 -14.54
C SER A 85 7.23 13.94 -15.25
N THR A 86 7.51 12.63 -15.31
CA THR A 86 6.58 11.63 -15.88
C THR A 86 5.37 11.44 -14.98
N VAL A 87 5.57 11.38 -13.65
CA VAL A 87 4.46 11.28 -12.68
C VAL A 87 3.51 12.49 -12.78
N GLN A 88 4.03 13.68 -13.08
CA GLN A 88 3.24 14.90 -13.24
C GLN A 88 2.20 14.80 -14.37
N ILE A 89 2.59 14.20 -15.50
CA ILE A 89 1.81 14.10 -16.73
C ILE A 89 1.12 12.74 -16.91
N LEU A 90 1.25 11.86 -15.93
CA LEU A 90 0.73 10.49 -15.99
C LEU A 90 -0.79 10.54 -16.23
N GLY A 91 -1.28 9.87 -17.27
CA GLY A 91 -2.66 9.93 -17.77
C GLY A 91 -2.97 11.03 -18.80
N ALA A 92 -2.05 11.97 -19.03
CA ALA A 92 -2.17 13.02 -20.06
C ALA A 92 -1.16 12.85 -21.22
N GLU A 93 -0.58 11.67 -21.37
CA GLU A 93 0.52 11.40 -22.31
C GLU A 93 0.08 11.66 -23.76
N LYS A 94 -1.12 11.21 -24.14
CA LYS A 94 -1.67 11.42 -25.49
C LYS A 94 -1.79 12.91 -25.84
N ALA A 95 -2.18 13.74 -24.87
CA ALA A 95 -2.30 15.18 -25.07
C ALA A 95 -0.91 15.84 -25.16
N LEU A 96 0.05 15.38 -24.36
CA LEU A 96 1.43 15.84 -24.42
C LEU A 96 2.08 15.52 -25.77
N PHE A 97 1.99 14.28 -26.24
CA PHE A 97 2.56 13.88 -27.52
C PHE A 97 1.91 14.60 -28.70
N ARG A 98 0.60 14.88 -28.63
CA ARG A 98 -0.10 15.70 -29.63
C ARG A 98 0.40 17.14 -29.63
N ALA A 99 0.61 17.76 -28.48
CA ALA A 99 1.14 19.12 -28.37
C ALA A 99 2.57 19.21 -28.92
N LEU A 100 3.40 18.20 -28.60
CA LEU A 100 4.78 18.11 -29.07
C LEU A 100 4.84 17.93 -30.59
N LYS A 101 3.99 17.05 -31.16
CA LYS A 101 3.88 16.86 -32.62
C LYS A 101 3.42 18.13 -33.35
N LYS A 102 2.53 18.91 -32.74
CA LYS A 102 2.02 20.16 -33.30
C LYS A 102 2.91 21.38 -33.00
N ARG A 103 4.06 21.19 -32.34
CA ARG A 103 4.93 22.28 -31.80
C ARG A 103 4.11 23.38 -31.11
N SER A 104 3.12 22.98 -30.32
CA SER A 104 2.28 23.92 -29.59
C SER A 104 2.88 24.23 -28.23
N THR A 105 2.85 25.51 -27.84
CA THR A 105 3.27 25.99 -26.52
C THR A 105 2.38 25.47 -25.38
N ASN A 106 1.15 25.03 -25.68
CA ASN A 106 0.19 24.61 -24.65
C ASN A 106 0.28 23.10 -24.38
N THR A 107 1.25 22.72 -23.56
CA THR A 107 1.41 21.35 -23.05
C THR A 107 0.61 21.13 -21.77
N PRO A 108 0.04 19.93 -21.56
CA PRO A 108 -0.68 19.63 -20.33
C PRO A 108 0.25 19.69 -19.12
N LYS A 109 -0.17 20.40 -18.07
CA LYS A 109 0.61 20.61 -16.83
C LYS A 109 0.31 19.59 -15.73
N TYR A 110 -0.71 18.77 -15.93
CA TYR A 110 -1.20 17.79 -14.96
C TYR A 110 -1.91 16.66 -15.70
N GLY A 111 -1.82 15.44 -15.17
CA GLY A 111 -2.62 14.29 -15.58
C GLY A 111 -3.54 13.83 -14.46
N LEU A 112 -3.39 12.59 -14.00
CA LEU A 112 -4.19 11.99 -12.93
C LEU A 112 -4.08 12.74 -11.59
N LEU A 113 -2.98 13.45 -11.35
CA LEU A 113 -2.78 14.28 -10.17
C LEU A 113 -3.78 15.45 -10.08
N PHE A 114 -4.39 15.87 -11.19
CA PHE A 114 -5.39 16.95 -11.20
C PHE A 114 -6.56 16.69 -10.26
N ASN A 115 -6.91 15.41 -10.07
CA ASN A 115 -8.01 15.00 -9.20
C ASN A 115 -7.65 15.04 -7.71
N SER A 116 -6.43 15.45 -7.35
CA SER A 116 -6.05 15.66 -5.96
C SER A 116 -6.70 16.92 -5.39
N SER A 117 -7.10 16.86 -4.12
CA SER A 117 -7.70 18.00 -3.39
C SER A 117 -6.77 19.23 -3.36
N TYR A 118 -5.45 19.01 -3.35
CA TYR A 118 -4.43 20.06 -3.38
C TYR A 118 -4.49 20.95 -4.62
N ILE A 119 -4.64 20.34 -5.80
CA ILE A 119 -4.70 21.08 -7.07
C ILE A 119 -6.06 21.76 -7.24
N ALA A 120 -7.13 21.14 -6.75
CA ALA A 120 -8.46 21.74 -6.75
C ALA A 120 -8.52 23.03 -5.91
N ARG A 121 -7.83 23.06 -4.76
CA ARG A 121 -7.77 24.23 -3.85
C ARG A 121 -6.84 25.36 -4.34
N ALA A 122 -5.88 25.06 -5.20
CA ALA A 122 -4.89 26.05 -5.65
C ALA A 122 -5.45 27.00 -6.72
N ASP A 123 -4.98 28.25 -6.69
CA ASP A 123 -5.34 29.24 -7.71
C ASP A 123 -4.88 28.83 -9.12
N THR A 124 -5.64 29.23 -10.14
CA THR A 124 -5.48 28.87 -11.55
C THR A 124 -4.07 29.13 -12.09
N GLY A 125 -3.41 30.22 -11.71
CA GLY A 125 -2.04 30.52 -12.11
C GLY A 125 -1.01 29.59 -11.45
N ASN A 126 -1.30 29.15 -10.22
CA ASN A 126 -0.39 28.37 -9.40
C ASN A 126 -0.59 26.85 -9.50
N LYS A 127 -1.67 26.37 -10.13
CA LYS A 127 -1.97 24.93 -10.34
C LYS A 127 -0.81 24.14 -10.94
N GLY A 128 -0.09 24.73 -11.91
CA GLY A 128 1.08 24.09 -12.52
C GLY A 128 2.28 23.96 -11.57
N ARG A 129 2.50 24.96 -10.71
CA ARG A 129 3.61 24.99 -9.75
C ARG A 129 3.37 23.97 -8.62
N ILE A 130 2.16 23.91 -8.10
CA ILE A 130 1.79 22.94 -7.05
C ILE A 130 1.75 21.51 -7.62
N SER A 131 1.25 21.31 -8.84
CA SER A 131 1.26 20.00 -9.51
C SER A 131 2.68 19.41 -9.60
N ARG A 132 3.65 20.22 -10.03
CA ARG A 132 5.06 19.82 -10.09
C ARG A 132 5.62 19.49 -8.71
N PHE A 133 5.32 20.31 -7.70
CA PHE A 133 5.78 20.05 -6.34
C PHE A 133 5.19 18.76 -5.77
N LEU A 134 3.89 18.55 -5.97
CA LEU A 134 3.19 17.33 -5.55
C LEU A 134 3.74 16.09 -6.26
N ALA A 135 4.01 16.15 -7.56
CA ALA A 135 4.61 15.05 -8.32
C ALA A 135 6.00 14.66 -7.77
N ASN A 136 6.82 15.64 -7.39
CA ASN A 136 8.12 15.39 -6.74
C ASN A 136 7.95 14.64 -5.41
N LYS A 137 7.00 15.06 -4.57
CA LYS A 137 6.71 14.43 -3.28
C LYS A 137 6.09 13.05 -3.44
N CYS A 138 5.24 12.88 -4.45
CA CYS A 138 4.66 11.60 -4.85
C CYS A 138 5.72 10.59 -5.29
N SER A 139 6.68 11.01 -6.13
CA SER A 139 7.79 10.15 -6.58
C SER A 139 8.71 9.77 -5.42
N LEU A 140 8.90 10.66 -4.45
CA LEU A 140 9.64 10.33 -3.23
C LEU A 140 8.88 9.32 -2.37
N ALA A 141 7.58 9.55 -2.12
CA ALA A 141 6.73 8.65 -1.35
C ALA A 141 6.66 7.25 -1.97
N SER A 142 6.49 7.15 -3.30
CA SER A 142 6.42 5.86 -4.00
C SER A 142 7.73 5.07 -3.90
N ARG A 143 8.89 5.75 -3.89
CA ARG A 143 10.19 5.10 -3.68
C ARG A 143 10.35 4.62 -2.24
N ILE A 144 9.93 5.41 -1.26
CA ILE A 144 9.96 5.01 0.15
C ILE A 144 9.09 3.76 0.36
N ASP A 145 7.87 3.76 -0.17
CA ASP A 145 6.96 2.62 -0.03
C ASP A 145 7.45 1.37 -0.78
N CYS A 146 8.08 1.52 -1.95
CA CYS A 146 8.57 0.38 -2.73
C CYS A 146 9.85 -0.26 -2.16
N PHE A 147 10.76 0.54 -1.58
CA PHE A 147 12.08 0.07 -1.16
C PHE A 147 12.24 -0.04 0.37
N SER A 148 11.25 0.38 1.17
CA SER A 148 11.28 0.18 2.61
C SER A 148 10.86 -1.24 2.98
N GLU A 149 11.64 -1.89 3.84
CA GLU A 149 11.28 -3.20 4.43
C GLU A 149 10.09 -3.09 5.39
N SER A 150 9.87 -1.92 5.98
CA SER A 150 8.71 -1.64 6.84
C SER A 150 7.99 -0.37 6.37
N PRO A 151 6.89 -0.51 5.62
CA PRO A 151 6.15 0.65 5.15
C PRO A 151 5.47 1.36 6.33
N SER A 152 5.50 2.70 6.35
CA SER A 152 4.94 3.50 7.44
C SER A 152 4.32 4.79 6.93
N SER A 153 3.20 5.22 7.54
CA SER A 153 2.50 6.47 7.21
C SER A 153 3.30 7.75 7.52
N ILE A 154 4.25 7.69 8.46
CA ILE A 154 4.94 8.85 9.04
C ILE A 154 5.56 9.74 7.94
N PHE A 155 6.27 9.14 6.99
CA PHE A 155 6.86 9.88 5.89
C PHE A 155 5.80 10.55 5.01
N GLY A 156 4.71 9.85 4.71
CA GLY A 156 3.59 10.41 3.96
C GLY A 156 2.94 11.61 4.65
N GLU A 157 2.74 11.54 5.96
CA GLU A 157 2.16 12.63 6.76
C GLU A 157 3.06 13.88 6.78
N LYS A 158 4.37 13.72 6.96
CA LYS A 158 5.31 14.86 6.91
C LYS A 158 5.41 15.45 5.50
N LEU A 159 5.40 14.60 4.46
CA LEU A 159 5.37 15.08 3.07
C LEU A 159 4.06 15.82 2.76
N ARG A 160 2.94 15.37 3.32
CA ARG A 160 1.64 16.02 3.21
C ARG A 160 1.67 17.42 3.82
N GLN A 161 2.20 17.55 5.04
CA GLN A 161 2.39 18.85 5.71
C GLN A 161 3.21 19.81 4.84
N GLN A 162 4.31 19.34 4.23
CA GLN A 162 5.11 20.16 3.32
C GLN A 162 4.34 20.66 2.09
N VAL A 163 3.40 19.86 1.56
CA VAL A 163 2.54 20.28 0.45
C VAL A 163 1.53 21.33 0.92
N ASP A 164 0.94 21.14 2.10
CA ASP A 164 0.02 22.13 2.70
C ASP A 164 0.75 23.45 3.00
N ASP A 165 1.96 23.42 3.56
CA ASP A 165 2.78 24.61 3.81
C ASP A 165 3.18 25.30 2.51
N ARG A 166 3.48 24.52 1.47
CA ARG A 166 3.75 25.09 0.14
C ARG A 166 2.51 25.75 -0.47
N LEU A 167 1.33 25.21 -0.22
CA LEU A 167 0.07 25.81 -0.65
C LEU A 167 -0.18 27.12 0.10
N LYS A 168 0.06 27.15 1.42
CA LYS A 168 0.00 28.38 2.23
C LYS A 168 0.99 29.42 1.71
N TYR A 169 2.24 29.06 1.46
CA TYR A 169 3.22 29.98 0.88
C TYR A 169 2.75 30.62 -0.43
N LEU A 170 2.06 29.88 -1.30
CA LEU A 170 1.54 30.42 -2.55
C LEU A 170 0.36 31.39 -2.36
N LEU A 171 -0.30 31.36 -1.20
CA LEU A 171 -1.40 32.25 -0.82
C LEU A 171 -0.92 33.44 0.01
N THR A 172 -0.12 33.19 1.06
CA THR A 172 0.26 34.17 2.09
C THR A 172 1.71 34.65 1.97
N GLY A 173 2.58 33.93 1.27
CA GLY A 173 4.00 34.25 1.13
C GLY A 173 4.89 33.80 2.31
N GLU A 174 4.33 33.16 3.34
CA GLU A 174 5.10 32.68 4.50
C GLU A 174 6.07 31.56 4.13
N LEU A 175 7.36 31.71 4.44
CA LEU A 175 8.38 30.75 4.04
C LEU A 175 8.16 29.39 4.73
N PRO A 176 8.04 28.29 3.97
CA PRO A 176 7.91 26.96 4.55
C PRO A 176 9.23 26.50 5.18
N PRO A 177 9.18 25.57 6.16
CA PRO A 177 10.37 25.00 6.75
C PRO A 177 11.23 24.27 5.70
N LYS A 178 12.55 24.22 5.94
CA LYS A 178 13.47 23.55 5.02
C LYS A 178 13.17 22.05 5.02
N ASN A 179 13.18 21.45 3.82
CA ASN A 179 12.93 20.02 3.64
C ASN A 179 13.90 19.13 4.46
N ILE A 180 15.13 19.59 4.67
CA ILE A 180 16.16 18.83 5.40
C ILE A 180 15.73 18.59 6.86
N ASP A 181 15.15 19.61 7.50
CA ASP A 181 14.83 19.56 8.92
C ASP A 181 13.61 18.67 9.15
N VAL A 182 12.57 18.82 8.31
CA VAL A 182 11.37 17.97 8.34
C VAL A 182 11.70 16.51 8.05
N MET A 183 12.64 16.23 7.14
CA MET A 183 13.02 14.84 6.85
C MET A 183 13.88 14.22 7.95
N LYS A 184 14.72 15.00 8.64
CA LYS A 184 15.46 14.52 9.83
C LYS A 184 14.50 14.13 10.95
N GLU A 185 13.49 14.95 11.20
CA GLU A 185 12.43 14.67 12.16
C GLU A 185 11.66 13.39 11.78
N ALA A 186 11.28 13.25 10.51
CA ALA A 186 10.59 12.06 10.01
C ALA A 186 11.41 10.78 10.22
N VAL A 187 12.72 10.83 9.96
CA VAL A 187 13.63 9.68 10.20
C VAL A 187 13.74 9.35 11.69
N ALA A 188 13.82 10.37 12.55
CA ALA A 188 13.87 10.16 14.00
C ALA A 188 12.59 9.50 14.53
N GLU A 189 11.42 9.99 14.10
CA GLU A 189 10.11 9.39 14.43
C GLU A 189 9.98 7.97 13.90
N PHE A 190 10.43 7.72 12.66
CA PHE A 190 10.43 6.39 12.07
C PHE A 190 11.29 5.41 12.86
N GLN A 191 12.53 5.78 13.19
CA GLN A 191 13.42 4.93 14.00
C GLN A 191 12.83 4.66 15.39
N ALA A 192 12.19 5.65 16.02
CA ALA A 192 11.50 5.45 17.28
C ALA A 192 10.35 4.44 17.16
N ASN A 193 9.56 4.51 16.09
CA ASN A 193 8.48 3.57 15.85
C ASN A 193 8.98 2.16 15.51
N VAL A 194 10.02 2.02 14.69
CA VAL A 194 10.65 0.71 14.41
C VAL A 194 11.18 0.08 15.70
N LYS A 195 11.85 0.86 16.57
CA LYS A 195 12.30 0.38 17.89
C LYS A 195 11.14 -0.08 18.78
N LYS A 196 10.01 0.64 18.78
CA LYS A 196 8.80 0.24 19.52
C LYS A 196 8.20 -1.05 18.98
N ILE A 197 8.11 -1.20 17.65
CA ILE A 197 7.59 -2.41 16.99
C ILE A 197 8.47 -3.62 17.33
N ASN A 198 9.80 -3.48 17.23
CA ASN A 198 10.73 -4.55 17.55
C ASN A 198 10.69 -4.94 19.05
N LYS A 199 10.56 -3.98 19.96
CA LYS A 199 10.36 -4.27 21.39
C LYS A 199 9.04 -5.01 21.65
N LYS A 200 7.95 -4.65 20.97
CA LYS A 200 6.65 -5.36 21.08
C LYS A 200 6.73 -6.78 20.52
N LYS A 201 7.38 -7.00 19.37
CA LYS A 201 7.63 -8.34 18.81
C LYS A 201 8.43 -9.20 19.78
N LYS A 202 9.58 -8.72 20.28
CA LYS A 202 10.38 -9.43 21.30
C LYS A 202 9.59 -9.79 22.57
N LYS A 203 8.72 -8.89 23.07
CA LYS A 203 7.85 -9.20 24.22
C LYS A 203 6.80 -10.26 23.90
N LYS A 204 6.21 -10.23 22.70
CA LYS A 204 5.21 -11.22 22.25
C LYS A 204 5.84 -12.60 22.03
N ASP A 205 7.04 -12.64 21.45
CA ASP A 205 7.79 -13.89 21.25
C ASP A 205 8.26 -14.48 22.58
N LYS A 206 8.69 -13.64 23.53
CA LYS A 206 9.01 -14.09 24.89
C LYS A 206 7.78 -14.66 25.59
N LYS A 207 6.61 -14.02 25.46
CA LYS A 207 5.33 -14.53 26.01
C LYS A 207 4.91 -15.87 25.37
N ARG A 208 5.05 -16.02 24.04
CA ARG A 208 4.78 -17.27 23.33
C ARG A 208 5.73 -18.40 23.71
N LYS A 209 7.02 -18.11 23.93
CA LYS A 209 7.99 -19.11 24.41
C LYS A 209 7.71 -19.59 25.83
N LEU A 210 7.24 -18.68 26.70
CA LEU A 210 6.78 -19.02 28.06
C LEU A 210 5.48 -19.86 28.05
N GLU A 211 4.58 -19.67 27.08
CA GLU A 211 3.35 -20.46 26.92
C GLU A 211 3.58 -21.83 26.24
N ASN A 212 4.61 -21.98 25.38
CA ASN A 212 4.90 -23.23 24.64
C ASN A 212 5.89 -24.19 25.33
N GLY A 213 6.41 -23.87 26.52
CA GLY A 213 7.17 -24.83 27.33
C GLY A 213 8.49 -25.33 26.72
N GLU A 214 9.17 -24.56 25.86
CA GLU A 214 10.56 -24.87 25.51
C GLU A 214 11.50 -24.26 26.56
N THR A 215 11.87 -25.08 27.55
CA THR A 215 13.04 -24.83 28.41
C THR A 215 14.31 -25.03 27.60
N THR A 216 14.91 -23.94 27.12
CA THR A 216 16.36 -23.91 26.90
C THR A 216 17.01 -23.54 28.23
N VAL A 217 17.74 -24.49 28.80
CA VAL A 217 18.60 -24.28 29.98
C VAL A 217 19.77 -23.40 29.53
N ASP A 218 19.79 -22.16 30.01
CA ASP A 218 20.87 -21.20 29.78
C ASP A 218 22.07 -21.49 30.72
N GLY A 219 23.27 -21.54 30.15
CA GLY A 219 24.38 -20.70 30.64
C GLY A 219 25.69 -21.39 31.07
N HIS A 220 26.71 -21.34 30.20
CA HIS A 220 27.97 -20.64 30.51
C HIS A 220 28.89 -20.51 29.27
N GLU A 221 29.28 -19.28 28.95
CA GLU A 221 30.52 -18.99 28.21
C GLU A 221 31.71 -19.09 29.20
N ILE A 222 32.85 -19.66 28.78
CA ILE A 222 34.22 -19.21 29.08
C ILE A 222 35.19 -19.97 28.14
N THR A 223 36.17 -19.22 27.64
CA THR A 223 37.23 -19.55 26.69
C THR A 223 38.46 -20.25 27.30
N THR A 224 39.15 -21.07 26.48
CA THR A 224 40.61 -21.34 26.40
C THR A 224 41.39 -21.96 27.57
N ASN A 225 41.96 -23.18 27.40
CA ASN A 225 43.39 -23.46 27.10
C ASN A 225 43.89 -24.91 27.42
N LEU A 226 44.62 -25.47 26.43
CA LEU A 226 45.88 -26.24 26.46
C LEU A 226 46.05 -27.60 27.20
N ASN A 227 46.30 -28.62 26.36
CA ASN A 227 47.41 -29.60 26.34
C ASN A 227 47.54 -30.80 27.31
N GLU A 228 47.39 -31.97 26.68
CA GLU A 228 48.33 -33.11 26.55
C GLU A 228 48.57 -34.14 27.67
N THR A 229 48.75 -35.39 27.18
CA THR A 229 49.29 -36.65 27.75
C THR A 229 48.30 -37.59 28.48
N ILE A 230 48.24 -38.92 28.29
CA ILE A 230 48.97 -39.97 27.53
C ILE A 230 48.06 -41.24 27.49
N GLU A 231 48.17 -42.02 26.41
CA GLU A 231 47.96 -43.48 26.17
C GLU A 231 47.02 -44.33 27.06
N GLU A 232 46.13 -45.14 26.44
CA GLU A 232 46.29 -46.61 26.38
C GLU A 232 45.23 -47.33 25.51
N ASN A 233 45.63 -48.52 25.06
CA ASN A 233 45.11 -49.35 23.97
C ASN A 233 43.74 -50.04 24.22
N GLY A 234 43.03 -50.39 23.13
CA GLY A 234 42.18 -51.61 23.11
C GLY A 234 40.87 -51.58 22.32
N GLU A 235 40.92 -51.63 20.98
CA GLU A 235 39.92 -52.37 20.16
C GLU A 235 40.37 -53.85 20.04
N PRO A 236 39.55 -54.87 19.64
CA PRO A 236 38.50 -54.85 18.60
C PRO A 236 37.34 -55.89 18.85
N PRO A 237 36.55 -56.44 17.88
CA PRO A 237 36.24 -56.08 16.48
C PRO A 237 34.74 -56.12 16.03
N MET A 238 34.53 -55.58 14.82
CA MET A 238 33.42 -55.66 13.84
C MET A 238 32.72 -57.02 13.58
N LYS A 239 31.49 -56.97 12.99
CA LYS A 239 31.16 -57.61 11.68
C LYS A 239 29.83 -57.15 11.03
N LYS A 240 29.93 -56.57 9.81
CA LYS A 240 28.90 -56.49 8.75
C LYS A 240 28.89 -57.78 7.91
N LYS A 241 27.74 -58.19 7.36
CA LYS A 241 27.49 -58.96 6.09
C LYS A 241 26.01 -59.39 6.05
N LYS A 242 25.29 -59.62 4.94
CA LYS A 242 25.28 -59.28 3.50
C LYS A 242 23.96 -59.88 2.93
N ASN A 243 23.43 -59.31 1.84
CA ASN A 243 22.29 -59.71 0.99
C ASN A 243 21.95 -61.22 0.82
N LYS A 244 20.66 -61.52 0.60
CA LYS A 244 20.20 -62.52 -0.41
C LYS A 244 18.77 -62.28 -0.95
N LYS A 245 18.68 -62.23 -2.28
CA LYS A 245 17.49 -62.20 -3.17
C LYS A 245 16.83 -63.58 -3.32
N LYS A 246 15.50 -63.64 -3.50
CA LYS A 246 14.70 -64.49 -4.45
C LYS A 246 13.19 -64.22 -4.21
N LYS A 247 12.46 -63.50 -5.09
CA LYS A 247 11.77 -63.83 -6.36
C LYS A 247 10.41 -64.57 -6.23
N SER A 248 9.41 -63.98 -6.92
CA SER A 248 8.18 -64.50 -7.58
C SER A 248 6.86 -64.70 -6.78
N LYS A 249 5.82 -63.91 -7.11
CA LYS A 249 4.74 -64.28 -8.06
C LYS A 249 3.78 -63.10 -8.31
N ASP A 250 3.44 -62.90 -9.58
CA ASP A 250 2.37 -62.04 -10.12
C ASP A 250 0.98 -62.46 -9.60
N ILE A 251 0.03 -61.51 -9.55
CA ILE A 251 -1.34 -61.61 -10.10
C ILE A 251 -1.91 -60.19 -10.26
N SER A 252 -2.72 -60.08 -11.30
CA SER A 252 -3.27 -58.98 -12.09
C SER A 252 -4.44 -58.16 -11.50
N MET A 253 -4.60 -56.94 -12.06
CA MET A 253 -5.83 -56.27 -12.53
C MET A 253 -6.94 -55.80 -11.56
N MET A 254 -7.71 -54.82 -12.08
CA MET A 254 -8.89 -54.06 -11.58
C MET A 254 -8.50 -52.69 -10.98
N GLU A 255 -8.68 -51.54 -11.64
CA GLU A 255 -9.80 -51.05 -12.46
C GLU A 255 -11.17 -51.32 -11.81
N GLU A 256 -11.63 -50.34 -11.03
CA GLU A 256 -12.90 -49.60 -11.19
C GLU A 256 -12.76 -48.22 -10.52
#